data_AF-A0AA35I8P3-F1
#
_entry.id   AF-A0AA35I8P3-F1
#
_cell.length_a   1.000
_cell.length_b   1.000
_cell.length_c   1.000
_cell.angle_alpha   90.00
_cell.angle_beta   90.00
_cell.angle_gamma   90.00
#
_symmetry.space_group_name_H-M   'P 1'
#
loop_
_entity.id
_entity.type
_entity.pdbx_description
1 polymer ?
#
loop_
_entity_poly.entity_id
_entity_poly.type
_entity_poly.pdbx_seq_one_letter_code
_entity_poly.pdbx_strand_id
1 'polypeptide(L)'
;MVEHDFRYTLFNPQHTLIECRALVPGRYQVTGNGGSMHKGDTLLVTLKGSKDLSMRLTVDSVRHLINPRGQWVAVASGPVFNELEILTWQVECDSCDAVLDFEFAVDAKLGKKARQPAASARIAELGWASRGEKHLCPRCQESAE
;
A
#
# COMPACT_ATOMS: atom_id res chain seq x y z
N MET A 1 1.25 -6.64 -19.53
CA MET A 1 1.05 -6.07 -18.20
C MET A 1 1.74 -7.00 -17.22
N VAL A 2 2.87 -6.57 -16.67
CA VAL A 2 3.63 -7.30 -15.65
C VAL A 2 3.52 -6.54 -14.33
N GLU A 3 3.48 -7.28 -13.22
CA GLU A 3 3.59 -6.70 -11.88
C GLU A 3 5.02 -6.83 -11.38
N HIS A 4 5.57 -5.72 -10.90
CA HIS A 4 6.90 -5.65 -10.34
C HIS A 4 6.80 -5.30 -8.85
N ASP A 5 7.25 -6.23 -8.00
CA ASP A 5 7.25 -6.05 -6.56
C ASP A 5 8.49 -5.29 -6.11
N PHE A 6 8.28 -4.07 -5.62
CA PHE A 6 9.27 -3.14 -5.09
C PHE A 6 9.04 -2.88 -3.59
N ARG A 7 8.27 -3.74 -2.91
CA ARG A 7 8.15 -3.68 -1.46
C ARG A 7 9.51 -3.90 -0.83
N TYR A 8 9.73 -3.22 0.30
CA TYR A 8 10.94 -3.43 1.08
C TYR A 8 10.93 -4.85 1.66
N THR A 9 11.62 -5.76 0.99
CA THR A 9 11.80 -7.15 1.45
C THR A 9 13.28 -7.48 1.37
N LEU A 10 13.80 -8.19 2.38
CA LEU A 10 15.19 -8.66 2.39
C LEU A 10 15.47 -9.73 1.30
N PHE A 11 14.41 -10.21 0.63
CA PHE A 11 14.45 -11.41 -0.20
C PHE A 11 14.45 -11.16 -1.71
N ASN A 12 14.27 -9.91 -2.18
CA ASN A 12 14.32 -9.59 -3.61
C ASN A 12 15.32 -8.48 -3.94
N PRO A 13 16.64 -8.79 -3.98
CA PRO A 13 17.67 -7.80 -4.30
C PRO A 13 17.62 -7.33 -5.77
N GLN A 14 16.82 -7.98 -6.63
CA GLN A 14 16.73 -7.62 -8.05
C GLN A 14 15.91 -6.35 -8.27
N HIS A 15 15.01 -5.99 -7.34
CA HIS A 15 14.17 -4.81 -7.43
C HIS A 15 14.46 -3.89 -6.26
N THR A 16 15.07 -2.74 -6.55
CA THR A 16 15.34 -1.73 -5.53
C THR A 16 14.47 -0.51 -5.78
N LEU A 17 13.59 -0.18 -4.83
CA LEU A 17 12.91 1.10 -4.80
C LEU A 17 13.87 2.15 -4.25
N ILE A 18 14.15 3.19 -5.03
CA ILE A 18 15.07 4.27 -4.64
C ILE A 18 14.27 5.46 -4.12
N GLU A 19 13.21 5.84 -4.83
CA GLU A 19 12.32 6.93 -4.43
C GLU A 19 10.90 6.66 -4.95
N CYS A 20 9.89 7.00 -4.16
CA CYS A 20 8.52 7.16 -4.62
C CYS A 20 7.97 8.47 -4.05
N ARG A 21 7.65 9.41 -4.93
CA ARG A 21 7.22 10.77 -4.56
C ARG A 21 5.89 11.09 -5.24
N ALA A 22 4.92 11.60 -4.48
CA ALA A 22 3.71 12.19 -5.04
C ALA A 22 4.06 13.52 -5.74
N LEU A 23 3.69 13.66 -7.02
CA LEU A 23 3.81 14.91 -7.78
C LEU A 23 2.59 15.79 -7.55
N VAL A 24 1.42 15.18 -7.69
CA VAL A 24 0.08 15.71 -7.38
C VAL A 24 -0.77 14.54 -6.89
N PRO A 25 -1.94 14.76 -6.25
CA PRO A 25 -2.79 13.66 -5.80
C PRO A 25 -3.09 12.68 -6.94
N GLY A 26 -2.82 11.38 -6.72
CA GLY A 26 -3.01 10.33 -7.71
C GLY A 26 -1.87 10.13 -8.71
N ARG A 27 -0.84 11.01 -8.70
CA ARG A 27 0.28 10.94 -9.65
C ARG A 27 1.62 10.90 -8.93
N TYR A 28 2.45 9.95 -9.34
CA TYR A 28 3.69 9.61 -8.67
C TYR A 28 4.86 9.63 -9.62
N GLN A 29 6.02 10.08 -9.13
CA GLN A 29 7.30 9.79 -9.73
C GLN A 29 7.96 8.67 -8.93
N VAL A 30 8.33 7.59 -9.62
CA VAL A 30 8.97 6.43 -9.02
C VAL A 30 10.34 6.26 -9.65
N THR A 31 11.36 6.16 -8.81
CA THR A 31 12.73 5.84 -9.21
C THR A 31 13.06 4.47 -8.64
N GLY A 32 13.49 3.56 -9.51
CA GLY A 32 13.88 2.21 -9.12
C GLY A 32 15.05 1.69 -9.94
N ASN A 33 15.58 0.56 -9.51
CA ASN A 33 16.57 -0.20 -10.26
C ASN A 33 16.11 -1.65 -10.39
N GLY A 34 16.37 -2.21 -11.57
CA GLY A 34 15.99 -3.56 -11.92
C GLY A 34 14.56 -3.67 -12.42
N GLY A 35 14.21 -4.88 -12.85
CA GLY A 35 13.00 -5.16 -13.61
C GLY A 35 13.01 -4.53 -15.02
N SER A 36 12.25 -5.12 -15.93
CA SER A 36 12.08 -4.58 -17.28
C SER A 36 10.81 -3.75 -17.31
N MET A 37 10.91 -2.49 -16.90
CA MET A 37 9.75 -1.60 -16.73
C MET A 37 9.21 -1.13 -18.07
N HIS A 38 7.89 -1.24 -18.24
CA HIS A 38 7.18 -0.71 -19.39
C HIS A 38 5.94 0.06 -18.99
N LYS A 39 5.46 0.90 -19.91
CA LYS A 39 4.15 1.53 -19.79
C LYS A 39 3.07 0.44 -19.64
N GLY A 40 2.14 0.65 -18.71
CA GLY A 40 1.06 -0.27 -18.39
C GLY A 40 1.45 -1.39 -17.43
N ASP A 41 2.70 -1.47 -16.99
CA ASP A 41 3.08 -2.35 -15.89
C ASP A 41 2.57 -1.81 -14.55
N THR A 42 2.47 -2.70 -13.56
CA THR A 42 2.10 -2.35 -12.19
C THR A 42 3.31 -2.42 -11.28
N LEU A 43 3.47 -1.41 -10.42
CA LEU A 43 4.47 -1.37 -9.36
C LEU A 43 3.78 -1.56 -8.02
N LEU A 44 4.24 -2.52 -7.22
CA LEU A 44 3.84 -2.64 -5.83
C LEU A 44 4.93 -2.00 -4.96
N VAL A 45 4.67 -0.83 -4.37
CA VAL A 45 5.67 -0.04 -3.64
C VAL A 45 5.29 0.12 -2.18
N THR A 46 6.23 -0.04 -1.26
CA THR A 46 6.01 0.24 0.17
C THR A 46 5.78 1.74 0.40
N LEU A 47 4.81 2.09 1.24
CA LEU A 47 4.60 3.48 1.65
C LEU A 47 5.75 3.95 2.55
N LYS A 48 6.31 5.12 2.28
CA LYS A 48 7.37 5.68 3.11
C LYS A 48 6.88 5.85 4.56
N GLY A 49 7.60 5.26 5.50
CA GLY A 49 7.28 5.31 6.93
C GLY A 49 6.38 4.18 7.42
N SER A 50 5.86 3.35 6.51
CA SER A 50 5.09 2.15 6.87
C SER A 50 5.99 0.91 6.96
N LYS A 51 5.59 -0.04 7.80
CA LYS A 51 6.18 -1.38 7.86
C LYS A 51 5.54 -2.33 6.86
N ASP A 52 4.21 -2.25 6.70
CA ASP A 52 3.43 -3.29 6.01
C ASP A 52 2.56 -2.77 4.85
N LEU A 53 2.31 -1.46 4.78
CA LEU A 53 1.51 -0.86 3.73
C LEU A 53 2.29 -0.73 2.44
N SER A 54 1.61 -1.09 1.37
CA SER A 54 2.07 -0.88 0.02
C SER A 54 0.94 -0.29 -0.83
N MET A 55 1.30 0.37 -1.91
CA MET A 55 0.35 0.83 -2.92
C MET A 55 0.71 0.27 -4.28
N ARG A 56 -0.33 0.04 -5.08
CA ARG A 56 -0.20 -0.35 -6.48
C ARG A 56 -0.22 0.90 -7.33
N LEU A 57 0.79 1.05 -8.18
CA LEU A 57 0.92 2.16 -9.12
C LEU A 57 0.95 1.61 -10.54
N THR A 58 0.23 2.22 -11.46
CA THR A 58 0.25 1.88 -12.89
C THR A 58 1.20 2.80 -13.62
N VAL A 59 2.16 2.23 -14.35
CA VAL A 59 3.18 3.00 -15.07
C VAL A 59 2.56 3.71 -16.29
N ASP A 60 2.59 5.03 -16.29
CA ASP A 60 2.11 5.86 -17.41
C ASP A 60 3.21 6.10 -18.45
N SER A 61 4.43 6.32 -17.98
CA SER A 61 5.62 6.48 -18.80
C SER A 61 6.88 6.08 -18.02
N VAL A 62 7.93 5.66 -18.74
CA VAL A 62 9.21 5.26 -18.15
C VAL A 62 10.37 5.79 -18.97
N ARG A 63 11.40 6.25 -18.26
CA ARG A 63 12.70 6.64 -18.82
C ARG A 63 13.78 5.79 -18.16
N HIS A 64 14.42 4.93 -18.94
CA HIS A 64 15.59 4.18 -18.51
C HIS A 64 16.82 5.09 -18.51
N LEU A 65 17.62 5.00 -17.45
CA LEU A 65 18.85 5.77 -17.29
C LEU A 65 20.04 4.96 -17.82
N ILE A 66 20.98 5.67 -18.44
CA ILE A 66 22.23 5.06 -18.94
C ILE A 66 23.19 4.81 -17.76
N ASN A 67 23.22 5.72 -16.80
CA ASN A 67 24.07 5.65 -15.61
C ASN A 67 23.30 6.16 -14.39
N PRO A 68 23.23 5.41 -13.28
CA PRO A 68 23.66 4.02 -13.10
C PRO A 68 22.86 3.03 -13.96
N ARG A 69 23.53 1.97 -14.43
CA ARG A 69 22.93 0.94 -15.30
C ARG A 69 21.78 0.24 -14.57
N GLY A 70 20.68 0.04 -15.28
CA GLY A 70 19.48 -0.63 -14.75
C GLY A 70 18.53 0.28 -13.97
N GLN A 71 18.92 1.53 -13.69
CA GLN A 71 18.04 2.50 -13.07
C GLN A 71 17.05 3.08 -14.09
N TRP A 72 15.87 3.42 -13.62
CA TRP A 72 14.82 4.05 -14.39
C TRP A 72 14.04 5.04 -13.53
N VAL A 73 13.35 5.97 -14.20
CA VAL A 73 12.39 6.88 -13.59
C VAL A 73 11.07 6.71 -14.34
N ALA A 74 9.99 6.46 -13.60
CA ALA A 74 8.65 6.31 -14.14
C ALA A 74 7.72 7.40 -13.59
N VAL A 75 6.79 7.84 -14.43
CA VAL A 75 5.57 8.50 -13.97
C VAL A 75 4.51 7.42 -13.88
N ALA A 76 3.80 7.37 -12.75
CA ALA A 76 2.78 6.37 -12.49
C ALA A 76 1.54 7.00 -11.86
N SER A 77 0.39 6.36 -12.08
CA SER A 77 -0.89 6.73 -11.48
C SER A 77 -1.26 5.74 -10.37
N GLY A 78 -1.90 6.21 -9.30
CA GLY A 78 -2.21 5.37 -8.14
C GLY A 78 -3.25 6.00 -7.20
N PRO A 79 -3.30 5.56 -5.93
CA PRO A 79 -4.20 6.11 -4.93
C PRO A 79 -4.11 7.64 -4.82
N VAL A 80 -5.19 8.29 -4.41
CA VAL A 80 -5.24 9.75 -4.30
C VAL A 80 -5.11 10.15 -2.84
N PHE A 81 -3.98 10.76 -2.49
CA PHE A 81 -3.77 11.41 -1.20
C PHE A 81 -3.41 12.89 -1.44
N ASN A 82 -4.16 13.80 -0.85
CA ASN A 82 -3.74 15.20 -0.76
C ASN A 82 -2.68 15.39 0.32
N GLU A 83 -2.79 14.64 1.41
CA GLU A 83 -1.79 14.54 2.46
C GLU A 83 -1.82 13.11 3.03
N LEU A 84 -0.78 12.32 2.76
CA LEU A 84 -0.70 10.94 3.25
C LEU A 84 -0.38 10.94 4.74
N GLU A 85 -1.29 10.39 5.55
CA GLU A 85 -1.07 10.05 6.96
C GLU A 85 -1.17 8.52 7.13
N ILE A 86 -0.17 7.92 7.77
CA ILE A 86 -0.19 6.51 8.18
C ILE A 86 -0.52 6.47 9.66
N LEU A 87 -1.55 5.71 10.02
CA LEU A 87 -2.02 5.54 11.39
C LEU A 87 -1.96 4.07 11.77
N THR A 88 -1.78 3.82 13.07
CA THR A 88 -1.87 2.49 13.67
C THR A 88 -3.18 2.38 14.46
N TRP A 89 -3.82 1.22 14.41
CA TRP A 89 -4.94 0.92 15.30
C TRP A 89 -4.92 -0.56 15.68
N GLN A 90 -5.55 -0.84 16.81
CA GLN A 90 -5.66 -2.16 17.39
C GLN A 90 -7.15 -2.45 17.61
N VAL A 91 -7.60 -3.61 17.14
CA VAL A 91 -8.94 -4.14 17.42
C VAL A 91 -8.83 -5.55 17.98
N GLU A 92 -9.82 -5.94 18.77
CA GLU A 92 -9.94 -7.29 19.34
C GLU A 92 -11.09 -8.02 18.68
N CYS A 93 -10.97 -9.33 18.52
CA CYS A 93 -12.05 -10.15 18.01
C CYS A 93 -13.10 -10.36 19.10
N ASP A 94 -14.34 -9.94 18.84
CA ASP A 94 -15.48 -10.06 19.77
C ASP A 94 -15.87 -11.51 20.16
N SER A 95 -15.22 -12.52 19.60
CA SER A 95 -15.52 -13.94 19.86
C SER A 95 -14.39 -14.72 20.52
N CYS A 96 -13.13 -14.31 20.35
CA CYS A 96 -11.98 -15.08 20.84
C CYS A 96 -10.85 -14.23 21.39
N ASP A 97 -11.06 -12.91 21.51
CA ASP A 97 -10.10 -11.94 22.04
C ASP A 97 -8.76 -11.89 21.26
N ALA A 98 -8.71 -12.48 20.06
CA ALA A 98 -7.57 -12.34 19.18
C ALA A 98 -7.38 -10.86 18.84
N VAL A 99 -6.12 -10.41 18.84
CA VAL A 99 -5.78 -9.01 18.61
C VAL A 99 -5.30 -8.82 17.17
N LEU A 100 -5.81 -7.80 16.50
CA LEU A 100 -5.27 -7.28 15.24
C LEU A 100 -4.67 -5.90 15.49
N ASP A 101 -3.34 -5.81 15.42
CA ASP A 101 -2.60 -4.55 15.37
C ASP A 101 -2.19 -4.29 13.92
N PHE A 102 -2.55 -3.12 13.37
CA PHE A 102 -2.38 -2.85 11.95
C PHE A 102 -2.17 -1.37 11.62
N GLU A 103 -1.46 -1.14 10.52
CA GLU A 103 -1.33 0.17 9.88
C GLU A 103 -2.42 0.37 8.82
N PHE A 104 -2.90 1.61 8.66
CA PHE A 104 -3.76 2.03 7.55
C PHE A 104 -3.39 3.45 7.08
N ALA A 105 -3.62 3.72 5.80
CA ALA A 105 -3.36 5.02 5.18
C ALA A 105 -4.64 5.85 5.05
N VAL A 106 -4.56 7.15 5.31
CA VAL A 106 -5.67 8.09 5.16
C VAL A 106 -5.19 9.39 4.51
N ASP A 107 -6.09 10.08 3.81
CA ASP A 107 -5.85 11.48 3.43
C ASP A 107 -6.14 12.39 4.63
N ALA A 108 -5.08 12.94 5.24
CA ALA A 108 -5.15 13.78 6.42
C ALA A 108 -6.06 15.01 6.22
N LYS A 109 -6.17 15.52 4.98
CA LYS A 109 -7.03 16.67 4.66
C LYS A 109 -8.52 16.38 4.87
N LEU A 110 -8.93 15.12 4.82
CA LEU A 110 -10.32 14.73 5.10
C LEU A 110 -10.61 14.68 6.61
N GLY A 111 -9.58 14.79 7.45
CA GLY A 111 -9.68 14.84 8.90
C GLY A 111 -10.25 13.55 9.52
N LYS A 112 -10.73 13.67 10.77
CA LYS A 112 -11.18 12.51 11.58
C LYS A 112 -12.28 11.67 10.91
N LYS A 113 -13.11 12.27 10.05
CA LYS A 113 -14.21 11.59 9.37
C LYS A 113 -13.75 10.50 8.39
N ALA A 114 -12.53 10.61 7.85
CA ALA A 114 -11.98 9.61 6.94
C ALA A 114 -11.27 8.44 7.64
N ARG A 115 -10.96 8.57 8.93
CA ARG A 115 -10.19 7.55 9.68
C ARG A 115 -10.96 6.25 9.84
N GLN A 116 -12.22 6.30 10.28
CA GLN A 116 -13.03 5.10 10.48
C GLN A 116 -13.28 4.35 9.15
N PRO A 117 -13.68 5.01 8.04
CA PRO A 117 -13.78 4.33 6.75
C PRO A 117 -12.48 3.68 6.29
N ALA A 118 -11.34 4.37 6.43
CA ALA A 118 -10.04 3.85 6.03
C ALA A 118 -9.61 2.64 6.88
N ALA A 119 -9.82 2.71 8.19
CA ALA A 119 -9.56 1.60 9.10
C ALA A 119 -10.46 0.39 8.80
N SER A 120 -11.76 0.59 8.59
CA SER A 120 -12.69 -0.48 8.25
C SER A 120 -12.35 -1.16 6.92
N ALA A 121 -11.96 -0.37 5.90
CA ALA A 121 -11.47 -0.92 4.63
C ALA A 121 -10.22 -1.78 4.84
N ARG A 122 -9.28 -1.31 5.67
CA ARG A 122 -8.07 -2.05 5.97
C ARG A 122 -8.32 -3.35 6.75
N ILE A 123 -9.25 -3.34 7.71
CA ILE A 123 -9.68 -4.56 8.42
C ILE A 123 -10.19 -5.60 7.41
N ALA A 124 -11.01 -5.19 6.46
CA ALA A 124 -11.51 -6.07 5.40
C ALA A 124 -10.41 -6.61 4.48
N GLU A 125 -9.43 -5.77 4.09
CA GLU A 125 -8.26 -6.21 3.32
C GLU A 125 -7.41 -7.25 4.05
N LEU A 126 -7.36 -7.19 5.39
CA LEU A 126 -6.66 -8.15 6.25
C LEU A 126 -7.49 -9.43 6.52
N GLY A 127 -8.64 -9.57 5.86
CA GLY A 127 -9.52 -10.75 5.96
C GLY A 127 -10.41 -10.76 7.22
N TRP A 128 -10.43 -9.68 8.00
CA TRP A 128 -11.32 -9.54 9.14
C TRP A 128 -12.68 -8.99 8.70
N ALA A 129 -13.74 -9.37 9.40
CA ALA A 129 -15.09 -8.87 9.13
C ALA A 129 -15.50 -7.84 10.19
N SER A 130 -16.06 -6.73 9.75
CA SER A 130 -16.70 -5.74 10.62
C SER A 130 -18.22 -5.80 10.44
N ARG A 131 -18.96 -6.11 11.50
CA ARG A 131 -20.43 -6.16 11.54
C ARG A 131 -20.95 -5.14 12.57
N GLY A 132 -21.28 -3.94 12.10
CA GLY A 132 -21.57 -2.82 13.00
C GLY A 132 -20.31 -2.42 13.77
N GLU A 133 -20.37 -2.47 15.09
CA GLU A 133 -19.23 -2.19 15.97
C GLU A 133 -18.40 -3.43 16.32
N LYS A 134 -18.81 -4.62 15.86
CA LYS A 134 -18.10 -5.88 16.14
C LYS A 134 -17.07 -6.19 15.06
N HIS A 135 -15.93 -6.72 15.47
CA HIS A 135 -14.84 -7.21 14.66
C HIS A 135 -14.65 -8.72 14.86
N LEU A 136 -14.61 -9.49 13.77
CA LEU A 136 -14.42 -10.93 13.80
C LEU A 136 -13.18 -11.32 13.01
N CYS A 137 -12.28 -12.07 13.64
CA CYS A 137 -11.11 -12.64 12.99
C CYS A 137 -11.51 -13.70 11.96
N PRO A 138 -10.65 -14.03 10.97
CA PRO A 138 -10.97 -15.02 9.93
C PRO A 138 -11.47 -16.35 10.50
N ARG A 139 -10.85 -16.83 11.58
CA ARG A 139 -11.22 -18.08 12.25
C ARG A 139 -12.65 -18.05 12.81
N CYS A 140 -13.04 -16.96 13.46
CA CYS A 140 -14.36 -16.83 14.06
C CYS A 140 -15.46 -16.51 13.04
N GLN A 141 -15.09 -16.06 11.84
CA GLN A 141 -16.04 -15.91 10.74
C GLN A 141 -16.51 -17.26 10.22
N GLU A 142 -15.61 -18.23 10.06
CA GLU A 142 -15.92 -19.58 9.59
C GLU A 142 -16.73 -20.39 10.61
N SER A 143 -16.61 -20.07 11.91
CA SER A 143 -17.34 -20.75 12.99
C SER A 143 -18.78 -20.26 13.17
N ALA A 144 -19.23 -19.28 12.36
CA ALA A 144 -20.59 -18.77 12.36
C ALA A 144 -21.50 -19.43 11.30
N GLU A 145 -21.00 -20.46 10.63
CA GLU A 145 -21.67 -21.23 9.56
C GLU A 145 -22.06 -22.64 10.01
#